data_AF-A0A424NHX1-F1
#
_entry.id   AF-A0A424NHX1-F1
#
_cell.length_a   1.000
_cell.length_b   1.000
_cell.length_c   1.000
_cell.angle_alpha   90.00
_cell.angle_beta   90.00
_cell.angle_gamma   90.00
#
_symmetry.space_group_name_H-M   'P 1'
#
loop_
_entity.id
_entity.type
_entity.pdbx_description
1 polymer ?
#
loop_
_entity_poly.entity_id
_entity_poly.type
_entity_poly.pdbx_seq_one_letter_code
_entity_poly.pdbx_strand_id
1 'polypeptide(L)'
;MILLFQVKLQHQCLWLLTNILKRQTREESKLLKKNHLFLNSKKLIDSIFKNGKYFKEYPLLVRFLQVNEANDFNFVISVKKKYLPKAVDRNKTKRLMRDSVRECVAGHKNKISEQKKKYHIAIIYNSSIIYDFDYLKDKINLILTRLIIDE
;
A
#
# COMPACT_ATOMS: atom_id res chain seq x y z
N MET A 1 1.28 12.75 -52.53
CA MET A 1 0.00 12.45 -51.86
C MET A 1 0.07 11.24 -50.90
N ILE A 2 0.85 10.19 -51.22
CA ILE A 2 0.98 8.97 -50.40
C ILE A 2 1.74 9.22 -49.06
N LEU A 3 2.80 10.04 -49.09
CA LEU A 3 3.61 10.35 -47.89
C LEU A 3 2.80 11.03 -46.77
N LEU A 4 1.92 11.98 -47.13
CA LEU A 4 1.04 12.68 -46.20
C LEU A 4 0.01 11.73 -45.54
N PHE A 5 -0.42 10.70 -46.27
CA PHE A 5 -1.35 9.70 -45.75
C PHE A 5 -0.68 8.76 -44.75
N GLN A 6 0.56 8.32 -45.04
CA GLN A 6 1.36 7.51 -44.11
C GLN A 6 1.68 8.25 -42.81
N VAL A 7 2.07 9.53 -42.87
CA VAL A 7 2.37 10.34 -41.67
C VAL A 7 1.11 10.51 -40.81
N LYS A 8 -0.05 10.74 -41.43
CA LYS A 8 -1.34 10.87 -40.73
C LYS A 8 -1.76 9.56 -40.06
N LEU A 9 -1.53 8.41 -40.71
CA LEU A 9 -1.78 7.08 -40.15
C LEU A 9 -0.84 6.78 -38.97
N GLN A 10 0.44 7.15 -39.06
CA GLN A 10 1.42 7.00 -37.97
C GLN A 10 1.05 7.83 -36.74
N HIS A 11 0.64 9.09 -36.92
CA HIS A 11 0.18 9.93 -35.82
C HIS A 11 -1.11 9.40 -35.19
N GLN A 12 -2.06 8.88 -35.98
CA GLN A 12 -3.27 8.25 -35.47
C GLN A 12 -2.96 6.98 -34.67
N CYS A 13 -2.07 6.12 -35.16
CA CYS A 13 -1.63 4.93 -34.43
C CYS A 13 -0.87 5.28 -33.14
N LEU A 14 0.02 6.27 -33.17
CA LEU A 14 0.73 6.73 -31.97
C LEU A 14 -0.23 7.34 -30.94
N TRP A 15 -1.23 8.09 -31.40
CA TRP A 15 -2.28 8.64 -30.55
C TRP A 15 -3.19 7.55 -29.96
N LEU A 16 -3.53 6.52 -30.74
CA LEU A 16 -4.30 5.37 -30.28
C LEU A 16 -3.52 4.56 -29.25
N LEU A 17 -2.24 4.25 -29.50
CA LEU A 17 -1.38 3.53 -28.56
C LEU A 17 -1.19 4.31 -27.25
N THR A 18 -0.95 5.61 -27.34
CA THR A 18 -0.84 6.46 -26.13
C THR A 18 -2.17 6.58 -25.39
N ASN A 19 -3.32 6.59 -26.07
CA ASN A 19 -4.62 6.55 -25.42
C ASN A 19 -4.99 5.18 -24.85
N ILE A 20 -4.56 4.09 -25.47
CA ILE A 20 -4.74 2.72 -24.96
C ILE A 20 -3.91 2.56 -23.70
N LEU A 21 -2.64 2.98 -23.70
CA LEU A 21 -1.78 2.99 -22.52
C LEU A 21 -2.30 3.94 -21.42
N LYS A 22 -2.76 5.15 -21.79
CA LYS A 22 -3.42 6.08 -20.85
C LYS A 22 -4.74 5.51 -20.30
N ARG A 23 -5.49 4.72 -21.08
CA ARG A 23 -6.71 4.03 -20.62
C ARG A 23 -6.37 2.87 -19.69
N GLN A 24 -5.38 2.05 -20.02
CA GLN A 24 -4.90 0.96 -19.16
C GLN A 24 -4.45 1.50 -17.80
N THR A 25 -3.58 2.53 -17.79
CA THR A 25 -3.16 3.19 -16.54
C THR A 25 -4.31 3.87 -15.79
N ARG A 26 -5.35 4.37 -16.49
CA ARG A 26 -6.55 4.97 -15.88
C ARG A 26 -7.52 3.95 -15.29
N GLU A 27 -7.60 2.76 -15.86
CA GLU A 27 -8.37 1.63 -15.32
C GLU A 27 -7.64 0.94 -14.16
N GLU A 28 -6.33 0.75 -14.25
CA GLU A 28 -5.49 0.30 -13.12
C GLU A 28 -5.56 1.27 -11.93
N SER A 29 -5.53 2.57 -12.20
CA SER A 29 -5.68 3.60 -11.16
C SER A 29 -7.11 3.70 -10.61
N LYS A 30 -8.15 3.34 -11.37
CA LYS A 30 -9.52 3.17 -10.84
C LYS A 30 -9.63 1.94 -9.94
N LEU A 31 -8.98 0.84 -10.29
CA LEU A 31 -8.93 -0.37 -9.46
C LEU A 31 -8.20 -0.11 -8.14
N LEU A 32 -7.15 0.71 -8.16
CA LEU A 32 -6.45 1.23 -6.98
C LEU A 32 -7.27 2.24 -6.15
N LYS A 33 -8.24 2.95 -6.75
CA LYS A 33 -9.09 3.94 -6.06
C LYS A 33 -10.17 3.32 -5.16
N LYS A 34 -10.56 2.07 -5.38
CA LYS A 34 -11.51 1.39 -4.51
C LYS A 34 -10.72 0.76 -3.36
N ASN A 35 -10.70 1.44 -2.20
CA ASN A 35 -10.23 1.13 -0.84
C ASN A 35 -9.93 -0.35 -0.44
N HIS A 36 -9.30 -1.15 -1.28
CA HIS A 36 -9.07 -2.57 -1.05
C HIS A 36 -7.89 -2.77 -0.10
N LEU A 37 -6.89 -1.89 -0.18
CA LEU A 37 -5.66 -2.02 0.58
C LEU A 37 -5.87 -1.91 2.10
N PHE A 38 -6.88 -1.17 2.55
CA PHE A 38 -7.11 -0.93 3.98
C PHE A 38 -8.34 -1.68 4.49
N LEU A 39 -8.16 -2.48 5.54
CA LEU A 39 -9.24 -3.25 6.14
C LEU A 39 -10.19 -2.36 6.95
N ASN A 40 -11.49 -2.54 6.72
CA ASN A 40 -12.56 -1.91 7.49
C ASN A 40 -13.36 -2.91 8.34
N SER A 41 -13.25 -4.22 8.06
CA SER A 41 -14.02 -5.25 8.76
C SER A 41 -13.49 -5.49 10.17
N LYS A 42 -14.32 -5.22 11.19
CA LYS A 42 -13.97 -5.44 12.60
C LYS A 42 -13.54 -6.88 12.88
N LYS A 43 -14.25 -7.87 12.29
CA LYS A 43 -13.93 -9.30 12.48
C LYS A 43 -12.51 -9.64 12.00
N LEU A 44 -12.10 -9.10 10.85
CA LEU A 44 -10.75 -9.33 10.31
C LEU A 44 -9.70 -8.64 11.17
N ILE A 45 -9.95 -7.40 11.58
CA ILE A 45 -9.06 -6.64 12.45
C ILE A 45 -8.86 -7.38 13.78
N ASP A 46 -9.93 -7.81 14.43
CA ASP A 46 -9.89 -8.54 15.69
C ASP A 46 -9.12 -9.86 15.55
N SER A 47 -9.22 -10.55 14.40
CA SER A 47 -8.44 -11.76 14.11
C SER A 47 -6.93 -11.48 14.10
N ILE A 48 -6.48 -10.37 13.49
CA ILE A 48 -5.07 -9.96 13.52
C ILE A 48 -4.62 -9.76 14.96
N PHE A 49 -5.44 -9.11 15.80
CA PHE A 49 -5.10 -8.84 17.20
C PHE A 49 -5.26 -10.03 18.15
N LYS A 50 -5.86 -11.13 17.71
CA LYS A 50 -5.95 -12.36 18.51
C LYS A 50 -4.86 -13.35 18.09
N ASN A 51 -4.78 -13.63 16.79
CA ASN A 51 -4.01 -14.75 16.25
C ASN A 51 -2.72 -14.32 15.54
N GLY A 52 -2.55 -13.02 15.28
CA GLY A 52 -1.41 -12.52 14.51
C GLY A 52 -0.10 -12.55 15.30
N LYS A 53 0.99 -12.94 14.61
CA LYS A 53 2.38 -12.77 15.06
C LYS A 53 2.74 -11.29 15.08
N TYR A 54 3.76 -10.91 15.84
CA TYR A 54 4.19 -9.52 15.92
C TYR A 54 5.71 -9.38 15.85
N PHE A 55 6.16 -8.26 15.32
CA PHE A 55 7.54 -7.80 15.46
C PHE A 55 7.56 -6.28 15.62
N LYS A 56 8.72 -5.76 16.02
CA LYS A 56 8.91 -4.34 16.30
C LYS A 56 9.96 -3.80 15.34
N GLU A 57 9.66 -2.66 14.74
CA GLU A 57 10.57 -1.88 13.91
C GLU A 57 10.36 -0.42 14.26
N TYR A 58 11.05 0.07 15.30
CA TYR A 58 10.78 1.38 15.88
C TYR A 58 10.81 2.48 14.80
N PRO A 59 9.80 3.38 14.73
CA PRO A 59 8.72 3.66 15.69
C PRO A 59 7.43 2.85 15.49
N LEU A 60 7.47 1.84 14.62
CA LEU A 60 6.32 1.04 14.19
C LEU A 60 6.32 -0.32 14.91
N LEU A 61 5.13 -0.76 15.31
CA LEU A 61 4.90 -2.13 15.76
C LEU A 61 4.03 -2.79 14.72
N VAL A 62 4.44 -3.97 14.26
CA VAL A 62 3.75 -4.68 13.20
C VAL A 62 3.16 -5.94 13.78
N ARG A 63 1.88 -6.14 13.50
CA ARG A 63 1.21 -7.40 13.75
C ARG A 63 0.69 -7.93 12.43
N PHE A 64 0.86 -9.22 12.17
CA PHE A 64 0.49 -9.79 10.89
C PHE A 64 -0.10 -11.19 11.06
N LEU A 65 -0.99 -11.55 10.16
CA LEU A 65 -1.64 -12.84 10.10
C LEU A 65 -1.67 -13.31 8.65
N GLN A 66 -1.10 -14.48 8.38
CA GLN A 66 -1.21 -15.12 7.07
C GLN A 66 -2.63 -15.64 6.86
N VAL A 67 -3.16 -15.47 5.65
CA VAL A 67 -4.52 -15.85 5.26
C VAL A 67 -4.50 -16.50 3.87
N ASN A 68 -5.34 -17.50 3.66
CA ASN A 68 -5.37 -18.27 2.41
C ASN A 68 -6.31 -17.64 1.35
N GLU A 69 -7.41 -17.01 1.80
CA GLU A 69 -8.52 -16.58 0.94
C GLU A 69 -8.69 -15.05 0.84
N ALA A 70 -7.65 -14.27 1.14
CA ALA A 70 -7.73 -12.81 0.99
C ALA A 70 -7.46 -12.35 -0.44
N ASN A 71 -7.71 -11.09 -0.72
CA ASN A 71 -7.11 -10.36 -1.83
C ASN A 71 -5.81 -9.74 -1.31
N ASP A 72 -4.66 -10.05 -1.93
CA ASP A 72 -3.29 -9.57 -1.63
C ASP A 72 -3.02 -9.17 -0.14
N PHE A 73 -2.15 -8.19 0.07
CA PHE A 73 -1.83 -7.67 1.39
C PHE A 73 -2.86 -6.62 1.79
N ASN A 74 -3.46 -6.77 2.97
CA ASN A 74 -4.38 -5.78 3.52
C ASN A 74 -3.85 -5.18 4.82
N PHE A 75 -4.09 -3.90 5.01
CA PHE A 75 -3.44 -3.10 6.04
C PHE A 75 -4.44 -2.45 7.01
N VAL A 76 -4.02 -2.31 8.26
CA VAL A 76 -4.69 -1.53 9.30
C VAL A 76 -3.66 -0.58 9.88
N ILE A 77 -3.97 0.71 9.94
CA ILE A 77 -3.07 1.69 10.55
C ILE A 77 -3.68 2.22 11.83
N SER A 78 -2.94 2.04 12.92
CA SER A 78 -3.32 2.53 14.25
C SER A 78 -2.25 3.45 14.80
N VAL A 79 -2.67 4.43 15.59
CA VAL A 79 -1.79 5.36 16.31
C VAL A 79 -2.26 5.40 17.75
N LYS A 80 -1.36 5.07 18.68
CA LYS A 80 -1.71 5.02 20.11
C LYS A 80 -1.97 6.44 20.65
N LYS A 81 -3.13 6.65 21.27
CA LYS A 81 -3.54 7.93 21.91
C LYS A 81 -2.52 8.41 22.94
N LYS A 82 -1.87 7.48 23.65
CA LYS A 82 -0.85 7.77 24.67
C LYS A 82 0.28 8.66 24.14
N TYR A 83 0.75 8.44 22.91
CA TYR A 83 1.90 9.18 22.37
C TYR A 83 1.51 10.44 21.61
N LEU A 84 0.41 10.40 20.86
CA LEU A 84 -0.11 11.55 20.11
C LEU A 84 -1.51 11.91 20.63
N PRO A 85 -1.61 12.75 21.69
CA PRO A 85 -2.89 13.08 22.31
C PRO A 85 -3.75 14.02 21.44
N LYS A 86 -3.12 14.86 20.60
CA LYS A 86 -3.83 15.74 19.66
C LYS A 86 -4.40 14.93 18.49
N ALA A 87 -5.67 15.15 18.19
CA ALA A 87 -6.36 14.45 17.10
C ALA A 87 -5.76 14.81 15.72
N VAL A 88 -5.39 16.07 15.53
CA VAL A 88 -4.77 16.58 14.31
C VAL A 88 -3.46 15.83 14.03
N ASP A 89 -2.60 15.68 15.04
CA ASP A 89 -1.32 14.98 14.91
C ASP A 89 -1.51 13.51 14.55
N ARG A 90 -2.41 12.79 15.24
CA ARG A 90 -2.73 11.40 14.90
C ARG A 90 -3.21 11.27 13.45
N ASN A 91 -4.08 12.17 13.00
CA ASN A 91 -4.63 12.14 11.66
C ASN A 91 -3.55 12.42 10.61
N LYS A 92 -2.66 13.38 10.88
CA LYS A 92 -1.49 13.66 10.05
C LYS A 92 -0.59 12.42 9.94
N THR A 93 -0.20 11.81 11.06
CA THR A 93 0.64 10.60 11.07
C THR A 93 -0.04 9.44 10.34
N LYS A 94 -1.34 9.18 10.58
CA LYS A 94 -2.08 8.14 9.85
C LYS A 94 -2.13 8.41 8.35
N ARG A 95 -2.24 9.69 7.93
CA ARG A 95 -2.23 10.07 6.51
C ARG A 95 -0.88 9.77 5.89
N LEU A 96 0.22 10.22 6.51
CA LEU A 96 1.58 9.94 6.05
C LEU A 96 1.82 8.43 5.93
N MET A 97 1.51 7.66 6.97
CA MET A 97 1.67 6.21 6.94
C MET A 97 0.84 5.53 5.83
N ARG A 98 -0.40 5.98 5.58
CA ARG A 98 -1.22 5.43 4.49
C ARG A 98 -0.60 5.73 3.13
N ASP A 99 -0.10 6.94 2.95
CA ASP A 99 0.53 7.38 1.70
C ASP A 99 1.81 6.55 1.46
N SER A 100 2.64 6.36 2.50
CA SER A 100 3.84 5.51 2.45
C SER A 100 3.51 4.04 2.13
N VAL A 101 2.51 3.45 2.78
CA VAL A 101 2.07 2.07 2.48
C VAL A 101 1.63 1.94 1.02
N ARG A 102 0.82 2.88 0.52
CA ARG A 102 0.37 2.83 -0.88
C ARG A 102 1.54 2.84 -1.85
N GLU A 103 2.54 3.70 -1.61
CA GLU A 103 3.72 3.79 -2.46
C GLU A 103 4.59 2.52 -2.38
N CYS A 104 4.89 2.03 -1.18
CA CYS A 104 5.73 0.84 -1.03
C CYS A 104 5.07 -0.43 -1.59
N VAL A 105 3.76 -0.60 -1.41
CA VAL A 105 3.02 -1.74 -1.98
C VAL A 105 3.00 -1.66 -3.50
N ALA A 106 2.83 -0.46 -4.08
CA ALA A 106 2.92 -0.29 -5.53
C ALA A 106 4.31 -0.67 -6.06
N GLY A 107 5.38 -0.29 -5.35
CA GLY A 107 6.75 -0.69 -5.69
C GLY A 107 7.03 -2.19 -5.57
N HIS A 108 6.28 -2.91 -4.72
CA HIS A 108 6.43 -4.35 -4.50
C HIS A 108 5.36 -5.20 -5.19
N LYS A 109 4.52 -4.61 -6.05
CA LYS A 109 3.34 -5.27 -6.63
C LYS A 109 3.67 -6.62 -7.29
N ASN A 110 4.75 -6.67 -8.08
CA ASN A 110 5.15 -7.90 -8.79
C ASN A 110 5.52 -9.01 -7.80
N LYS A 111 6.37 -8.69 -6.81
CA LYS A 111 6.81 -9.64 -5.77
C LYS A 111 5.63 -10.13 -4.92
N ILE A 112 4.69 -9.24 -4.58
CA ILE A 112 3.50 -9.59 -3.82
C ILE A 112 2.59 -10.51 -4.65
N SER A 113 2.44 -10.27 -5.96
CA SER A 113 1.61 -11.10 -6.83
C SER A 113 2.20 -12.47 -7.12
N GLU A 114 3.52 -12.59 -7.16
CA GLU A 114 4.23 -13.87 -7.31
C GLU A 114 4.11 -14.74 -6.05
N GLN A 115 3.93 -14.11 -4.88
CA GLN A 115 3.72 -14.81 -3.63
C GLN A 115 2.31 -15.39 -3.53
N LYS A 116 2.24 -16.68 -3.24
CA LYS A 116 0.97 -17.36 -2.91
C LYS A 116 0.45 -17.02 -1.51
N LYS A 117 1.28 -16.38 -0.68
CA LYS A 117 0.93 -16.02 0.69
C LYS A 117 0.29 -14.65 0.73
N LYS A 118 -0.79 -14.52 1.48
CA LYS A 118 -1.51 -13.26 1.67
C LYS A 118 -1.54 -12.93 3.14
N TYR A 119 -1.51 -11.65 3.46
CA TYR A 119 -1.38 -11.21 4.84
C TYR A 119 -2.41 -10.12 5.19
N HIS A 120 -2.89 -10.18 6.42
CA HIS A 120 -3.53 -9.08 7.10
C HIS A 120 -2.55 -8.46 8.08
N ILE A 121 -2.22 -7.19 7.89
CA ILE A 121 -1.12 -6.50 8.56
C ILE A 121 -1.67 -5.29 9.31
N ALA A 122 -1.43 -5.21 10.61
CA ALA A 122 -1.67 -4.03 11.42
C ALA A 122 -0.34 -3.33 11.73
N ILE A 123 -0.21 -2.08 11.30
CA ILE A 123 0.92 -1.21 11.60
C ILE A 123 0.48 -0.20 12.67
N ILE A 124 1.18 -0.21 13.80
CA ILE A 124 0.82 0.56 15.00
C ILE A 124 1.95 1.53 15.32
N TYR A 125 1.64 2.81 15.32
CA TYR A 125 2.59 3.86 15.69
C TYR A 125 2.82 3.92 17.20
N ASN A 126 4.08 3.91 17.61
CA ASN A 126 4.52 3.81 19.01
C ASN A 126 5.64 4.81 19.36
N SER A 127 5.51 6.06 18.91
CA SER A 127 6.40 7.17 19.27
C SER A 127 5.61 8.46 19.51
N SER A 128 6.13 9.36 20.34
CA SER A 128 5.60 10.72 20.57
C SER A 128 6.10 11.75 19.55
N ILE A 129 7.18 11.43 18.84
CA ILE A 129 7.73 12.27 17.77
C ILE A 129 6.84 12.12 16.54
N ILE A 130 6.73 13.14 15.68
CA ILE A 130 6.09 13.03 14.37
C ILE A 130 7.20 13.02 13.33
N TYR A 131 7.48 11.85 12.76
CA TYR A 131 8.46 11.72 11.69
C TYR A 131 7.90 12.23 10.35
N ASP A 132 8.81 12.56 9.45
CA ASP A 132 8.50 12.94 8.08
C ASP A 132 8.09 11.74 7.22
N PHE A 133 7.74 12.04 5.98
CA PHE A 133 7.26 11.03 5.04
C PHE A 133 8.36 10.02 4.67
N ASP A 134 9.56 10.51 4.37
CA ASP A 134 10.66 9.68 3.87
C ASP A 134 11.09 8.67 4.94
N TYR A 135 11.24 9.10 6.19
CA TYR A 135 11.58 8.19 7.28
C TYR A 135 10.51 7.11 7.49
N LEU A 136 9.22 7.48 7.47
CA LEU A 136 8.13 6.52 7.62
C LEU A 136 8.07 5.55 6.44
N LYS A 137 8.30 6.04 5.23
CA LYS A 137 8.36 5.25 4.00
C LYS A 137 9.47 4.21 4.07
N ASP A 138 10.68 4.60 4.46
CA ASP A 138 11.81 3.67 4.58
C ASP A 138 11.52 2.56 5.60
N LYS A 139 10.94 2.92 6.76
CA LYS A 139 10.54 1.95 7.77
C LYS A 139 9.45 1.00 7.29
N ILE A 140 8.44 1.51 6.58
CA ILE A 140 7.38 0.68 6.00
C ILE A 140 7.93 -0.23 4.90
N ASN A 141 8.86 0.26 4.09
CA ASN A 141 9.52 -0.51 3.06
C ASN A 141 10.32 -1.68 3.65
N LEU A 142 11.04 -1.43 4.74
CA LEU A 142 11.76 -2.46 5.49
C LEU A 142 10.80 -3.53 6.04
N ILE A 143 9.67 -3.11 6.62
CA ILE A 143 8.61 -4.00 7.12
C ILE A 143 8.06 -4.90 6.00
N LEU A 144 7.78 -4.33 4.84
CA LEU A 144 7.24 -5.08 3.69
C LEU A 144 8.26 -6.05 3.13
N THR A 145 9.50 -5.59 2.94
CA THR A 145 10.60 -6.44 2.49
C THR A 145 10.79 -7.63 3.41
N ARG A 146 10.74 -7.40 4.73
CA ARG A 146 10.83 -8.45 5.73
C ARG A 146 9.69 -9.47 5.61
N LEU A 147 8.45 -9.02 5.46
CA LEU A 147 7.30 -9.91 5.29
C LEU A 147 7.33 -10.70 3.98
N ILE A 148 8.00 -10.17 2.96
CA ILE A 148 8.18 -10.82 1.65
C ILE A 148 9.33 -11.86 1.72
N ILE A 149 10.40 -11.60 2.46
CA ILE A 149 11.61 -12.45 2.49
C ILE A 149 11.55 -13.54 3.58
N ASP A 150 11.17 -13.18 4.81
CA ASP A 150 11.40 -14.01 6.00
C ASP A 150 10.31 -15.08 6.24
N GLU A 151 9.17 -15.03 5.55
CA GLU A 151 8.12 -16.07 5.60
C GLU A 151 7.66 -16.51 4.22
#